data_AF-A0A0F0LFL7-F1
#
_entry.id   AF-A0A0F0LFL7-F1
#
_cell.length_a   1.000
_cell.length_b   1.000
_cell.length_c   1.000
_cell.angle_alpha   90.00
_cell.angle_beta   90.00
_cell.angle_gamma   90.00
#
_symmetry.space_group_name_H-M   'P 1'
#
loop_
_entity.id
_entity.type
_entity.pdbx_description
1 polymer ?
#
loop_
_entity_poly.entity_id
_entity_poly.type
_entity_poly.pdbx_seq_one_letter_code
_entity_poly.pdbx_strand_id
1 'polypeptide(L)'
;MTTPDPHLLGPGLLPTPFTADEIRDSTGRGTTIRLLLEGPDGPLGEHVNHYRETDADGATLDRWAAADPKEVVSHRVTWAELQGHAAFDAATTSVSTVSLSSPLGELTCRRYETEDGVFWFSIAHPGMPVQYESDGMRTTVLSITPD
;
A
#
# COMPACT_ATOMS: atom_id res chain seq x y z
N MET A 1 9.17 -11.58 29.45
CA MET A 1 7.97 -11.68 28.60
C MET A 1 8.35 -11.03 27.28
N THR A 2 8.45 -11.81 26.21
CA THR A 2 8.79 -11.30 24.88
C THR A 2 7.54 -10.63 24.34
N THR A 3 7.60 -9.33 24.04
CA THR A 3 6.49 -8.64 23.37
C THR A 3 6.25 -9.34 22.02
N PRO A 4 5.01 -9.69 21.67
CA PRO A 4 4.71 -10.25 20.36
C PRO A 4 5.14 -9.26 19.27
N ASP A 5 5.72 -9.77 18.19
CA ASP A 5 6.12 -8.96 17.04
C ASP A 5 4.87 -8.26 16.44
N PRO A 6 4.79 -6.92 16.45
CA PRO A 6 3.62 -6.18 15.98
C PRO A 6 3.37 -6.33 14.47
N HIS A 7 4.34 -6.85 13.71
CA HIS A 7 4.16 -7.16 12.30
C HIS A 7 3.43 -8.49 12.06
N LEU A 8 3.36 -9.37 13.06
CA LEU A 8 2.68 -10.67 12.97
C LEU A 8 1.24 -10.58 13.49
N LEU A 9 0.27 -10.63 12.57
CA LEU A 9 -1.15 -10.52 12.92
C LEU A 9 -1.82 -11.84 13.33
N GLY A 10 -1.15 -12.98 13.14
CA GLY A 10 -1.71 -14.28 13.47
C GLY A 10 -0.79 -15.45 13.13
N PRO A 11 -1.12 -16.66 13.61
CA PRO A 11 -0.36 -17.86 13.30
C PRO A 11 -0.47 -18.21 11.82
N GLY A 12 0.63 -18.65 11.21
CA GLY A 12 0.66 -19.06 9.79
C GLY A 12 0.78 -17.90 8.80
N LEU A 13 0.84 -16.65 9.28
CA LEU A 13 1.01 -15.47 8.43
C LEU A 13 2.47 -15.02 8.39
N LEU A 14 2.86 -14.43 7.28
CA LEU A 14 4.12 -13.68 7.19
C LEU A 14 4.03 -12.37 7.96
N PRO A 15 5.16 -11.85 8.47
CA PRO A 15 5.21 -10.49 8.99
C PRO A 15 4.81 -9.49 7.91
N THR A 16 3.86 -8.62 8.26
CA THR A 16 3.48 -7.46 7.46
C THR A 16 4.69 -6.52 7.28
N PRO A 17 4.79 -5.78 6.16
CA PRO A 17 5.90 -4.86 5.92
C PRO A 17 5.91 -3.70 6.93
N PHE A 18 4.73 -3.28 7.39
CA PHE A 18 4.54 -2.17 8.32
C PHE A 18 3.49 -2.51 9.35
N THR A 19 3.64 -1.98 10.55
CA THR A 19 2.63 -1.98 11.61
C THR A 19 1.55 -0.92 11.37
N ALA A 20 0.40 -1.05 12.02
CA ALA A 20 -0.63 -0.01 12.03
C ALA A 20 -0.08 1.36 12.50
N ASP A 21 0.79 1.38 13.51
CA ASP A 21 1.41 2.62 14.01
C ASP A 21 2.36 3.24 12.97
N GLU A 22 3.17 2.44 12.27
CA GLU A 22 4.05 2.96 11.20
C GLU A 22 3.25 3.53 10.02
N ILE A 23 2.13 2.90 9.65
CA ILE A 23 1.23 3.41 8.60
C ILE A 23 0.61 4.74 9.05
N ARG A 24 0.13 4.83 10.29
CA ARG A 24 -0.43 6.07 10.85
C ARG A 24 0.61 7.18 10.86
N ASP A 25 1.80 6.91 11.37
CA ASP A 25 2.87 7.90 11.53
C ASP A 25 3.37 8.41 10.16
N SER A 26 3.47 7.53 9.17
CA SER A 26 3.79 7.87 7.77
C SER A 26 2.69 8.71 7.10
N THR A 27 1.41 8.35 7.31
CA THR A 27 0.26 9.09 6.77
C THR A 27 0.12 10.47 7.40
N GLY A 28 0.52 10.63 8.67
CA GLY A 28 0.51 11.92 9.37
C GLY A 28 -0.89 12.52 9.49
N ARG A 29 -1.03 13.80 9.10
CA ARG A 29 -2.31 14.52 9.15
C ARG A 29 -3.17 14.30 7.90
N GLY A 30 -2.61 13.64 6.90
CA GLY A 30 -3.17 13.45 5.57
C GLY A 30 -2.05 13.21 4.56
N THR A 31 -2.36 12.45 3.52
CA THR A 31 -1.40 12.13 2.46
C THR A 31 -2.15 11.89 1.16
N THR A 32 -1.64 12.46 0.08
CA THR A 32 -2.11 12.24 -1.29
C THR A 32 -1.14 11.32 -2.04
N ILE A 33 -1.67 10.26 -2.63
CA ILE A 33 -0.94 9.28 -3.44
C ILE A 33 -1.52 9.29 -4.85
N ARG A 34 -0.68 9.54 -5.85
CA ARG A 34 -1.05 9.40 -7.27
C ARG A 34 -0.58 8.06 -7.80
N LEU A 35 -1.44 7.38 -8.54
CA LEU A 35 -1.21 6.03 -9.05
C LEU A 35 -1.45 6.00 -10.55
N LEU A 36 -0.66 5.22 -11.26
CA LEU A 36 -0.91 4.83 -12.64
C LEU A 36 -1.42 3.40 -12.66
N LEU A 37 -2.56 3.18 -13.32
CA LEU A 37 -3.09 1.87 -13.63
C LEU A 37 -2.74 1.53 -15.08
N GLU A 38 -2.12 0.38 -15.29
CA GLU A 38 -1.70 -0.15 -16.58
C GLU A 38 -2.32 -1.52 -16.79
N GLY A 39 -2.91 -1.73 -17.97
CA GLY A 39 -3.42 -3.02 -18.40
C GLY A 39 -2.51 -3.66 -19.46
N PRO A 40 -2.90 -4.82 -20.01
CA PRO A 40 -2.09 -5.53 -21.01
C PRO A 40 -1.88 -4.73 -22.31
N ASP A 41 -2.82 -3.84 -22.64
CA ASP A 41 -2.78 -3.01 -23.85
C ASP A 41 -2.21 -1.60 -23.61
N GLY A 42 -1.73 -1.30 -22.40
CA GLY A 42 -1.14 -0.02 -22.03
C GLY A 42 -1.85 0.71 -20.87
N PRO A 43 -1.55 2.01 -20.65
CA PRO A 43 -2.10 2.78 -19.54
C PRO A 43 -3.63 2.88 -19.60
N LEU A 44 -4.29 2.54 -18.49
CA LEU A 44 -5.74 2.65 -18.32
C LEU A 44 -6.14 4.00 -17.72
N GLY A 45 -5.26 4.61 -16.92
CA GLY A 45 -5.48 5.94 -16.38
C GLY A 45 -4.78 6.15 -15.05
N GLU A 46 -4.85 7.39 -14.55
CA GLU A 46 -4.34 7.74 -13.24
C GLU A 46 -5.46 7.79 -12.21
N HIS A 47 -5.14 7.35 -10.99
CA HIS A 47 -6.01 7.42 -9.83
C HIS A 47 -5.34 8.19 -8.71
N VAL A 48 -6.16 8.78 -7.84
CA VAL A 48 -5.68 9.46 -6.64
C VAL A 48 -6.34 8.83 -5.43
N ASN A 49 -5.51 8.53 -4.44
CA ASN A 49 -5.92 8.18 -3.09
C ASN A 49 -5.55 9.34 -2.18
N HIS A 50 -6.51 9.88 -1.42
CA HIS A 50 -6.26 10.92 -0.44
C HIS A 50 -6.77 10.49 0.93
N TYR A 51 -5.86 10.41 1.89
CA TYR A 51 -6.18 10.19 3.29
C TYR A 51 -6.44 11.54 3.96
N ARG A 52 -7.60 11.70 4.58
CA ARG A 52 -7.97 12.88 5.36
C ARG A 52 -8.68 12.48 6.65
N GLU A 53 -8.91 13.44 7.55
CA GLU A 53 -9.58 13.19 8.82
C GLU A 53 -8.91 12.04 9.62
N THR A 54 -7.58 12.06 9.65
CA THR A 54 -6.75 11.08 10.35
C THR A 54 -6.92 11.21 11.86
N ASP A 55 -7.04 10.09 12.56
CA ASP A 55 -7.02 10.02 14.02
C ASP A 55 -6.26 8.78 14.52
N ALA A 56 -6.43 8.46 15.81
CA ALA A 56 -5.74 7.36 16.44
C ALA A 56 -6.08 5.99 15.81
N ASP A 57 -7.30 5.84 15.27
CA ASP A 57 -7.84 4.56 14.81
C ASP A 57 -7.78 4.41 13.29
N GLY A 58 -7.86 5.51 12.54
CA GLY A 58 -7.86 5.45 11.09
C GLY A 58 -7.90 6.79 10.36
N ALA A 59 -8.38 6.75 9.12
CA ALA A 59 -8.59 7.92 8.28
C ALA A 59 -9.78 7.70 7.33
N THR A 60 -10.30 8.80 6.80
CA THR A 60 -11.21 8.77 5.64
C THR A 60 -10.35 8.69 4.38
N LEU A 61 -10.54 7.63 3.58
CA LEU A 61 -9.87 7.43 2.31
C LEU A 61 -10.81 7.82 1.16
N ASP A 62 -10.44 8.89 0.47
CA ASP A 62 -11.07 9.36 -0.76
C ASP A 62 -10.31 8.79 -1.96
N ARG A 63 -11.06 8.29 -2.94
CA ARG A 63 -10.51 7.76 -4.20
C ARG A 63 -11.24 8.34 -5.39
N TRP A 64 -10.50 8.75 -6.41
CA TRP A 64 -11.08 9.22 -7.67
C TRP A 64 -10.13 8.96 -8.85
N ALA A 65 -10.68 8.94 -10.06
CA ALA A 65 -9.88 8.96 -11.28
C ALA A 65 -9.38 10.39 -11.54
N ALA A 66 -8.10 10.56 -11.86
CA ALA A 66 -7.53 11.90 -12.10
C ALA A 66 -8.23 12.65 -13.26
N ALA A 67 -8.79 11.90 -14.22
CA ALA A 67 -9.57 12.44 -15.32
C ALA A 67 -10.97 12.96 -14.91
N ASP A 68 -11.53 12.46 -13.81
CA ASP A 68 -12.81 12.92 -13.26
C ASP A 68 -12.75 13.12 -11.73
N PRO A 69 -12.24 14.28 -11.28
CA PRO A 69 -12.08 14.56 -9.86
C PRO A 69 -13.40 14.82 -9.10
N LYS A 70 -14.56 14.76 -9.77
CA LYS A 70 -15.86 14.97 -9.12
C LYS A 70 -16.50 13.67 -8.65
N GLU A 71 -16.10 12.53 -9.21
CA GLU A 71 -16.60 11.20 -8.82
C GLU A 71 -15.74 10.62 -7.70
N VAL A 72 -15.83 11.23 -6.51
CA VAL A 72 -15.07 10.79 -5.33
C VAL A 72 -15.80 9.66 -4.61
N VAL A 73 -15.10 8.56 -4.38
CA VAL A 73 -15.54 7.46 -3.53
C VAL A 73 -14.83 7.55 -2.19
N SER A 74 -15.60 7.86 -1.14
CA SER A 74 -15.12 8.03 0.24
C SER A 74 -15.53 6.85 1.12
N HIS A 75 -14.61 6.37 1.95
CA HIS A 75 -14.92 5.37 2.98
C HIS A 75 -13.94 5.49 4.15
N ARG A 76 -14.39 5.04 5.33
CA ARG A 76 -13.54 4.97 6.51
C ARG A 76 -12.69 3.70 6.46
N VAL A 77 -11.40 3.84 6.78
CA VAL A 77 -10.46 2.72 6.94
C VAL A 77 -9.70 2.89 8.25
N THR A 78 -9.41 1.77 8.91
CA THR A 78 -8.58 1.72 10.11
C THR A 78 -7.13 1.39 9.78
N TRP A 79 -6.20 1.79 10.64
CA TRP A 79 -4.79 1.45 10.47
C TRP A 79 -4.55 -0.07 10.53
N ALA A 80 -5.32 -0.77 11.35
CA ALA A 80 -5.28 -2.23 11.46
C ALA A 80 -5.79 -2.93 10.19
N GLU A 81 -6.86 -2.44 9.56
CA GLU A 81 -7.33 -2.95 8.26
C GLU A 81 -6.26 -2.75 7.18
N LEU A 82 -5.63 -1.58 7.14
CA LEU A 82 -4.56 -1.30 6.17
C LEU A 82 -3.34 -2.20 6.37
N GLN A 83 -2.92 -2.44 7.62
CA GLN A 83 -1.88 -3.42 7.92
C GLN A 83 -2.29 -4.85 7.49
N GLY A 84 -3.55 -5.21 7.74
CA GLY A 84 -4.11 -6.53 7.41
C GLY A 84 -4.06 -6.89 5.93
N HIS A 85 -4.10 -5.91 5.02
CA HIS A 85 -3.98 -6.14 3.58
C HIS A 85 -2.66 -6.79 3.15
N ALA A 86 -1.61 -6.73 3.98
CA ALA A 86 -0.31 -7.33 3.70
C ALA A 86 -0.03 -8.58 4.57
N ALA A 87 -1.04 -9.11 5.25
CA ALA A 87 -0.92 -10.27 6.12
C ALA A 87 -1.11 -11.57 5.32
N PHE A 88 -0.10 -11.91 4.52
CA PHE A 88 -0.15 -13.03 3.59
C PHE A 88 0.15 -14.39 4.24
N ASP A 89 -0.40 -15.46 3.67
CA ASP A 89 -0.17 -16.84 4.12
C ASP A 89 1.29 -17.28 3.88
N ALA A 90 1.94 -17.78 4.93
CA ALA A 90 3.35 -18.16 4.87
C ALA A 90 3.65 -19.44 4.10
N ALA A 91 2.66 -20.28 3.84
CA ALA A 91 2.83 -21.52 3.07
C ALA A 91 2.77 -21.28 1.56
N THR A 92 2.03 -20.27 1.10
CA THR A 92 1.84 -19.96 -0.33
C THR A 92 2.54 -18.69 -0.79
N THR A 93 3.06 -17.88 0.12
CA THR A 93 3.70 -16.60 -0.21
C THR A 93 5.21 -16.65 -0.02
N SER A 94 5.95 -16.14 -0.99
CA SER A 94 7.39 -15.87 -0.83
C SER A 94 7.66 -14.39 -0.59
N VAL A 95 8.64 -14.09 0.27
CA VAL A 95 9.05 -12.72 0.58
C VAL A 95 10.54 -12.55 0.34
N SER A 96 10.92 -11.44 -0.31
CA SER A 96 12.31 -11.09 -0.57
C SER A 96 12.53 -9.59 -0.46
N THR A 97 13.79 -9.17 -0.30
CA THR A 97 14.18 -7.76 -0.40
C THR A 97 14.76 -7.51 -1.78
N VAL A 98 14.26 -6.48 -2.47
CA VAL A 98 14.67 -6.14 -3.84
C VAL A 98 14.89 -4.64 -3.98
N SER A 99 15.72 -4.25 -4.95
CA SER A 99 15.78 -2.87 -5.42
C SER A 99 14.79 -2.67 -6.57
N LEU A 100 14.03 -1.58 -6.54
CA LEU A 100 13.04 -1.23 -7.55
C LEU A 100 13.26 0.21 -8.03
N SER A 101 13.50 0.37 -9.33
CA SER A 101 13.47 1.68 -9.96
C SER A 101 12.02 2.07 -10.23
N SER A 102 11.63 3.27 -9.80
CA SER A 102 10.24 3.74 -9.85
C SER A 102 10.18 5.26 -10.07
N PRO A 103 9.01 5.84 -10.33
CA PRO A 103 8.82 7.30 -10.35
C PRO A 103 9.21 7.99 -9.04
N LEU A 104 9.21 7.27 -7.91
CA LEU A 104 9.67 7.77 -6.61
C LEU A 104 11.21 7.71 -6.47
N GLY A 105 11.93 7.23 -7.48
CA GLY A 105 13.36 6.98 -7.48
C GLY A 105 13.72 5.52 -7.26
N GLU A 106 14.96 5.27 -6.85
CA GLU A 106 15.46 3.94 -6.51
C GLU A 106 15.03 3.56 -5.09
N LEU A 107 14.25 2.49 -4.97
CA LEU A 107 13.63 2.07 -3.72
C LEU A 107 14.20 0.72 -3.26
N THR A 108 14.33 0.55 -1.94
CA THR A 108 14.47 -0.78 -1.33
C THR A 108 13.09 -1.25 -0.91
N CYS A 109 12.64 -2.37 -1.47
CA CYS A 109 11.29 -2.89 -1.26
C CYS A 109 11.31 -4.29 -0.64
N ARG A 110 10.32 -4.58 0.20
CA ARG A 110 9.87 -5.96 0.45
C ARG A 110 8.94 -6.37 -0.68
N ARG A 111 9.32 -7.42 -1.41
CA ARG A 111 8.53 -8.01 -2.48
C ARG A 111 7.86 -9.27 -1.95
N TYR A 112 6.53 -9.31 -2.03
CA TYR A 112 5.72 -10.48 -1.71
C TYR A 112 5.17 -11.05 -3.02
N GLU A 113 5.40 -12.33 -3.27
CA GLU A 113 4.81 -13.06 -4.39
C GLU A 113 3.78 -14.02 -3.82
N THR A 114 2.51 -13.74 -4.09
CA THR A 114 1.34 -14.51 -3.65
C THR A 114 0.65 -15.15 -4.86
N GLU A 115 -0.35 -15.99 -4.62
CA GLU A 115 -1.19 -16.53 -5.70
C GLU A 115 -2.04 -15.44 -6.38
N ASP A 116 -2.38 -14.38 -5.65
CA ASP A 116 -3.24 -13.28 -6.10
C ASP A 116 -2.47 -12.13 -6.77
N GLY A 117 -1.13 -12.17 -6.76
CA GLY A 117 -0.29 -11.16 -7.38
C GLY A 117 1.04 -10.92 -6.68
N VAL A 118 1.74 -9.87 -7.12
CA VAL A 118 3.04 -9.47 -6.60
C VAL A 118 2.98 -8.06 -6.07
N PHE A 119 3.43 -7.87 -4.83
CA PHE A 119 3.34 -6.60 -4.12
C PHE A 119 4.73 -6.11 -3.72
N TRP A 120 5.04 -4.86 -4.01
CA TRP A 120 6.29 -4.21 -3.62
C TRP A 120 6.02 -3.11 -2.61
N PHE A 121 6.44 -3.32 -1.37
CA PHE A 121 6.32 -2.34 -0.30
C PHE A 121 7.66 -1.65 -0.07
N SER A 122 7.73 -0.34 -0.34
CA SER A 122 8.95 0.44 -0.13
C SER A 122 9.19 0.68 1.35
N ILE A 123 10.36 0.27 1.86
CA ILE A 123 10.72 0.48 3.27
C ILE A 123 10.68 1.97 3.66
N ALA A 124 10.94 2.87 2.71
CA ALA A 124 10.93 4.31 2.93
C ALA A 124 9.53 4.94 2.92
N HIS A 125 8.50 4.21 2.49
CA HIS A 125 7.13 4.70 2.37
C HIS A 125 6.14 3.73 3.03
N PRO A 126 6.06 3.69 4.38
CA PRO A 126 5.09 2.86 5.08
C PRO A 126 3.65 3.17 4.65
N GLY A 127 2.89 2.13 4.32
CA GLY A 127 1.54 2.24 3.79
C GLY A 127 1.27 1.21 2.68
N MET A 128 0.59 1.66 1.63
CA MET A 128 0.25 0.83 0.49
C MET A 128 1.49 0.42 -0.33
N PRO A 129 1.44 -0.67 -1.11
CA PRO A 129 2.56 -1.04 -1.97
C PRO A 129 2.81 0.06 -3.02
N VAL A 130 4.09 0.35 -3.28
CA VAL A 130 4.51 1.31 -4.32
C VAL A 130 4.34 0.74 -5.74
N GLN A 131 4.25 -0.58 -5.84
CA GLN A 131 3.85 -1.27 -7.06
C GLN A 131 3.08 -2.55 -6.69
N TYR A 132 2.05 -2.88 -7.46
CA TYR A 132 1.30 -4.12 -7.35
C TYR A 132 0.94 -4.64 -8.75
N GLU A 133 1.11 -5.94 -8.97
CA GLU A 133 0.76 -6.62 -10.22
C GLU A 133 -0.16 -7.81 -9.95
N SER A 134 -1.24 -7.92 -10.73
CA SER A 134 -2.17 -9.06 -10.68
C SER A 134 -3.01 -9.10 -11.95
N ASP A 135 -3.36 -10.30 -12.43
CA ASP A 135 -4.23 -10.51 -13.58
C ASP A 135 -3.87 -9.69 -14.85
N GLY A 136 -2.56 -9.50 -15.09
CA GLY A 136 -2.06 -8.71 -16.23
C GLY A 136 -2.21 -7.19 -16.05
N MET A 137 -2.67 -6.74 -14.88
CA MET A 137 -2.76 -5.35 -14.48
C MET A 137 -1.57 -4.98 -13.60
N ARG A 138 -1.12 -3.74 -13.71
CA ARG A 138 -0.06 -3.15 -12.88
C ARG A 138 -0.54 -1.81 -12.34
N THR A 139 -0.42 -1.64 -11.03
CA THR A 139 -0.59 -0.35 -10.36
C THR A 139 0.78 0.14 -9.90
N THR A 140 1.16 1.36 -10.29
CA THR A 140 2.43 1.98 -9.91
C THR A 140 2.17 3.31 -9.21
N VAL A 141 2.76 3.53 -8.03
CA VAL A 141 2.70 4.84 -7.36
C VAL A 141 3.63 5.82 -8.08
N LEU A 142 3.05 6.94 -8.52
CA LEU A 142 3.75 8.02 -9.22
C LEU A 142 4.32 9.05 -8.25
N SER A 143 3.57 9.38 -7.19
CA SER A 143 3.99 10.39 -6.20
C SER A 143 3.26 10.18 -4.88
N ILE A 144 3.93 10.52 -3.77
CA ILE A 144 3.37 10.57 -2.42
C ILE A 144 3.63 11.97 -1.88
N THR A 145 2.59 12.67 -1.47
CA THR A 145 2.66 14.05 -0.96
C THR A 145 1.95 14.14 0.39
N PRO A 146 2.67 14.38 1.49
CA PRO A 146 2.04 14.70 2.78
C PRO A 146 1.28 16.03 2.71
N ASP A 147 0.21 16.13 3.50
CA ASP A 147 -0.59 17.36 3.64
C ASP A 147 0.04 18.39 4.60
#